data_AF-A0AAJ6B2V3-F1
#
_entry.id   AF-A0AAJ6B2V3-F1
#
_cell.length_a   1.000
_cell.length_b   1.000
_cell.length_c   1.000
_cell.angle_alpha   90.00
_cell.angle_beta   90.00
_cell.angle_gamma   90.00
#
_symmetry.space_group_name_H-M   'P 1'
#
loop_
_entity.id
_entity.type
_entity.pdbx_description
1 polymer ?
#
loop_
_entity_poly.entity_id
_entity_poly.type
_entity_poly.pdbx_seq_one_letter_code
_entity_poly.pdbx_strand_id
1 'polypeptide(L)'
;MDLIIIGLLGGLITGISPCILPVLPVIFLTGGAQSARFDKSEDGKDAGPLPARRSRPYLVIAGLVVSFTLVTLVGSLILGLLNLPQDIIRWVGIGVLVLIGVGLLIPRFEQVLEKPFQWLPRREVQNRGSGFGVGLALGAVFVPCAGPVLAAIIVAGATGRIGADTVLLTASFAIGVAIPLLVFALAGRGLVERIRAFRSRERGLRIAAGVAMLALAVGLVFNVPQALQRLLPDYTAQLQRDLTDNEQASEALGLGGLITDENRDLDKCTNGAEELESCGTAPSIKGIEKWLNTPNGEAIDLADLRGKVVLIDFWAYSCINCQRSIPHVVAWDAAYRDAGLDVIGIHSPEYAFEKDAANVEAGARDFGITYPVALDNNLSTWTNYRNRYWPAHYLIDAEGTVRHISFGEGNYAATEKMIRELLQDADPGVQLPAATDVADTTPELGSTTPETFLGSSKDRNFAGPDAYSAGQGTFTFPADQAPDTFALDGGWDVQTQFVTPTGDDGRVRLTFRASEVRMVAAGEGTVTADVDGQKSTIDVGGTPRSYAIVEAGDAKEGVITLDVPAGVQVYSFTFG
;
A
#
# COMPACT_ATOMS: atom_id res chain seq x y z
N MET A 1 -19.36 -9.68 4.42
CA MET A 1 -20.35 -8.61 4.18
C MET A 1 -19.64 -7.29 3.90
N ASP A 2 -18.45 -7.11 4.47
CA ASP A 2 -17.65 -5.88 4.41
C ASP A 2 -17.16 -5.55 3.00
N LEU A 3 -16.76 -6.54 2.20
CA LEU A 3 -16.34 -6.34 0.80
C LEU A 3 -17.45 -5.73 -0.09
N ILE A 4 -18.71 -6.09 0.15
CA ILE A 4 -19.84 -5.52 -0.61
C ILE A 4 -20.02 -4.05 -0.24
N ILE A 5 -19.90 -3.72 1.05
CA ILE A 5 -20.05 -2.36 1.56
C ILE A 5 -18.90 -1.48 1.06
N ILE A 6 -17.66 -1.97 1.13
CA ILE A 6 -16.46 -1.27 0.64
C ILE A 6 -16.59 -0.99 -0.86
N GLY A 7 -16.97 -1.99 -1.67
CA GLY A 7 -17.16 -1.81 -3.11
C GLY A 7 -18.28 -0.81 -3.41
N LEU A 8 -19.44 -0.93 -2.75
CA LEU A 8 -20.58 -0.03 -2.95
C LEU A 8 -20.23 1.44 -2.61
N LEU A 9 -19.57 1.68 -1.47
CA LEU A 9 -19.16 3.01 -1.03
C LEU A 9 -18.07 3.59 -1.95
N GLY A 10 -17.06 2.79 -2.30
CA GLY A 10 -16.01 3.20 -3.23
C GLY A 10 -16.58 3.56 -4.60
N GLY A 11 -17.56 2.79 -5.08
CA GLY A 11 -18.26 3.07 -6.32
C GLY A 11 -19.11 4.34 -6.25
N LEU A 12 -19.80 4.57 -5.13
CA LEU A 12 -20.62 5.78 -4.91
C LEU A 12 -19.76 7.04 -4.94
N ILE A 13 -18.62 7.02 -4.24
CA ILE A 13 -17.65 8.13 -4.21
C ILE A 13 -17.06 8.37 -5.61
N THR A 14 -16.67 7.28 -6.29
CA THR A 14 -16.15 7.36 -7.67
C THR A 14 -17.19 7.94 -8.62
N GLY A 15 -18.47 7.59 -8.44
CA GLY A 15 -19.62 8.10 -9.21
C GLY A 15 -19.82 9.62 -9.14
N ILE A 16 -19.28 10.28 -8.12
CA ILE A 16 -19.35 11.73 -7.89
C ILE A 16 -18.01 12.42 -8.24
N SER A 17 -16.99 11.64 -8.62
CA SER A 17 -15.64 12.12 -8.89
C SER A 17 -15.60 13.16 -10.03
N PRO A 18 -14.69 14.16 -9.95
CA PRO A 18 -14.50 15.17 -10.99
C PRO A 18 -14.25 14.61 -12.40
N CYS A 19 -13.77 13.35 -12.51
CA CYS A 19 -13.59 12.67 -13.79
C CYS A 19 -14.91 12.34 -14.52
N ILE A 20 -16.04 12.30 -13.83
CA ILE A 20 -17.36 11.95 -14.39
C ILE A 20 -18.13 13.20 -14.82
N LEU A 21 -17.88 14.35 -14.19
CA LEU A 21 -18.49 15.64 -14.53
C LEU A 21 -18.41 15.99 -16.03
N PRO A 22 -17.29 15.75 -16.75
CA PRO A 22 -17.18 16.00 -18.19
C PRO A 22 -18.09 15.13 -19.07
N VAL A 23 -18.49 13.94 -18.61
CA VAL A 23 -19.27 12.95 -19.36
C VAL A 23 -20.78 13.08 -19.09
N LEU A 24 -21.15 13.68 -17.96
CA LEU A 24 -22.54 13.94 -17.58
C LEU A 24 -23.37 14.56 -18.72
N PRO A 25 -22.91 15.57 -19.49
CA PRO A 25 -23.71 16.15 -20.55
C PRO A 25 -24.13 15.16 -21.64
N VAL A 26 -23.24 14.22 -22.00
CA VAL A 26 -23.53 13.17 -22.98
C VAL A 26 -24.55 12.19 -22.41
N ILE A 27 -24.46 11.84 -21.14
CA ILE A 27 -25.43 10.97 -20.45
C ILE A 27 -26.80 11.65 -20.32
N PHE A 28 -26.83 12.95 -20.02
CA PHE A 28 -28.06 13.74 -19.96
C PHE A 28 -28.75 13.85 -21.33
N LEU A 29 -27.99 14.00 -22.41
CA LEU A 29 -28.51 14.08 -23.76
C LEU A 29 -28.96 12.71 -24.29
N THR A 30 -28.18 11.66 -24.06
CA THR A 30 -28.55 10.29 -24.48
C THR A 30 -29.66 9.68 -23.62
N GLY A 31 -29.73 10.03 -22.33
CA GLY A 31 -30.76 9.57 -21.38
C GLY A 31 -32.03 10.42 -21.32
N GLY A 32 -31.95 11.71 -21.71
CA GLY A 32 -33.03 12.69 -21.59
C GLY A 32 -33.48 13.36 -22.90
N ALA A 33 -32.63 13.50 -23.92
CA ALA A 33 -32.99 14.25 -25.13
C ALA A 33 -32.27 13.78 -26.40
N GLN A 34 -32.75 12.68 -26.99
CA GLN A 34 -32.68 12.49 -28.44
C GLN A 34 -33.85 11.62 -28.93
N SER A 35 -35.03 12.20 -28.78
CA SER A 35 -36.11 12.10 -29.76
C SER A 35 -35.77 12.93 -31.01
N ALA A 36 -34.79 12.49 -31.82
CA ALA A 36 -34.62 12.98 -33.19
C ALA A 36 -33.69 12.03 -33.99
N ARG A 37 -34.32 11.24 -34.86
CA ARG A 37 -33.85 10.43 -36.01
C ARG A 37 -32.36 10.50 -36.39
N PHE A 38 -31.78 9.31 -36.60
CA PHE A 38 -31.03 8.99 -37.82
C PHE A 38 -31.53 7.63 -38.33
N ASP A 39 -32.67 7.65 -39.02
CA ASP A 39 -33.03 6.59 -39.95
C ASP A 39 -33.24 7.28 -41.29
N LYS A 40 -32.31 7.06 -42.23
CA LYS A 40 -32.50 7.42 -43.63
C LYS A 40 -33.27 6.24 -44.24
N SER A 41 -34.59 6.27 -44.11
CA SER A 41 -35.46 5.41 -44.91
C SER A 41 -35.49 5.97 -46.33
N GLU A 42 -35.23 5.12 -47.31
CA GLU A 42 -35.25 5.43 -48.75
C GLU A 42 -36.65 5.78 -49.29
N ASP A 43 -37.71 5.59 -48.50
CA ASP A 43 -39.07 5.95 -48.89
C ASP A 43 -39.63 7.09 -48.00
N GLY A 44 -39.89 8.24 -48.63
CA GLY A 44 -40.38 9.47 -48.02
C GLY A 44 -41.82 9.39 -47.49
N LYS A 45 -42.01 8.82 -46.30
CA LYS A 45 -43.23 9.01 -45.50
C LYS A 45 -42.89 9.33 -44.05
N ASP A 46 -43.41 10.45 -43.57
CA ASP A 46 -43.22 10.96 -42.21
C ASP A 46 -43.86 10.04 -41.16
N ALA A 47 -43.02 9.31 -40.41
CA ALA A 47 -43.43 8.67 -39.17
C ALA A 47 -43.21 9.62 -37.97
N GLY A 48 -44.28 9.94 -37.25
CA GLY A 48 -44.28 10.80 -36.06
C GLY A 48 -43.46 10.23 -34.88
N PRO A 49 -43.18 11.04 -33.84
CA PRO A 49 -42.29 10.66 -32.75
C PRO A 49 -42.92 9.61 -31.81
N LEU A 50 -42.26 8.47 -31.63
CA LEU A 50 -42.64 7.44 -30.66
C LEU A 50 -42.20 7.84 -29.23
N PRO A 51 -42.98 7.48 -28.18
CA PRO A 51 -42.68 7.85 -26.80
C PRO A 51 -41.46 7.09 -26.23
N ALA A 52 -40.65 7.78 -25.42
CA ALA A 52 -39.48 7.22 -24.76
C ALA A 52 -39.88 6.19 -23.68
N ARG A 53 -39.48 4.92 -23.85
CA ARG A 53 -39.81 3.81 -22.94
C ARG A 53 -39.17 4.01 -21.55
N ARG A 54 -39.98 3.96 -20.48
CA ARG A 54 -39.58 4.21 -19.07
C ARG A 54 -38.42 3.32 -18.57
N SER A 55 -38.26 2.13 -19.14
CA SER A 55 -37.23 1.13 -18.78
C SER A 55 -35.83 1.37 -19.37
N ARG A 56 -35.66 2.34 -20.28
CA ARG A 56 -34.37 2.54 -20.97
C ARG A 56 -33.17 2.87 -20.07
N PRO A 57 -33.26 3.72 -19.01
CA PRO A 57 -32.12 4.02 -18.13
C PRO A 57 -31.62 2.79 -17.38
N TYR A 58 -32.53 1.93 -16.93
CA TYR A 58 -32.17 0.67 -16.27
C TYR A 58 -31.43 -0.28 -17.23
N LEU A 59 -31.81 -0.30 -18.52
CA LEU A 59 -31.09 -1.06 -19.53
C LEU A 59 -29.68 -0.51 -19.82
N VAL A 60 -29.51 0.83 -19.83
CA VAL A 60 -28.18 1.47 -19.97
C VAL A 60 -27.28 1.08 -18.81
N ILE A 61 -27.80 1.14 -17.58
CA ILE A 61 -27.03 0.79 -16.38
C ILE A 61 -26.67 -0.68 -16.34
N ALA A 62 -27.61 -1.57 -16.68
CA ALA A 62 -27.31 -2.99 -16.77
C ALA A 62 -26.18 -3.25 -17.78
N GLY A 63 -26.17 -2.55 -18.92
CA GLY A 63 -25.08 -2.63 -19.89
C GLY A 63 -23.76 -2.08 -19.36
N LEU A 64 -23.79 -0.98 -18.61
CA LEU A 64 -22.61 -0.36 -18.01
C LEU A 64 -21.98 -1.28 -16.95
N VAL A 65 -22.78 -1.82 -16.03
CA VAL A 65 -22.31 -2.74 -14.98
C VAL A 65 -21.71 -4.00 -15.60
N VAL A 66 -22.39 -4.60 -16.59
CA VAL A 66 -21.92 -5.82 -17.25
C VAL A 66 -20.61 -5.57 -18.01
N SER A 67 -20.53 -4.49 -18.80
CA SER A 67 -19.31 -4.17 -19.55
C SER A 67 -18.15 -3.81 -18.64
N PHE A 68 -18.39 -2.97 -17.62
CA PHE A 68 -17.36 -2.55 -16.69
C PHE A 68 -16.79 -3.76 -15.93
N THR A 69 -17.67 -4.64 -15.43
CA THR A 69 -17.24 -5.86 -14.73
C THR A 69 -16.45 -6.79 -15.65
N LEU A 70 -16.94 -7.01 -16.87
CA LEU A 70 -16.27 -7.88 -17.85
C LEU A 70 -14.91 -7.34 -18.28
N VAL A 71 -14.83 -6.06 -18.65
CA VAL A 71 -13.59 -5.42 -19.12
C VAL A 71 -12.57 -5.35 -17.99
N THR A 72 -12.99 -5.05 -16.76
CA THR A 72 -12.10 -4.99 -15.60
C THR A 72 -11.50 -6.37 -15.29
N LEU A 73 -12.33 -7.42 -15.27
CA LEU A 73 -11.87 -8.79 -15.00
C LEU A 73 -10.98 -9.36 -16.12
N VAL A 74 -11.32 -9.10 -17.38
CA VAL A 74 -10.49 -9.52 -18.52
C VAL A 74 -9.19 -8.72 -18.56
N GLY A 75 -9.26 -7.42 -18.28
CA GLY A 75 -8.10 -6.55 -18.20
C GLY A 75 -7.12 -6.96 -17.10
N SER A 76 -7.61 -7.26 -15.89
CA SER A 76 -6.76 -7.74 -14.79
C SER A 76 -6.09 -9.08 -15.09
N LEU A 77 -6.80 -10.00 -15.77
CA LEU A 77 -6.25 -11.27 -16.21
C LEU A 77 -5.11 -11.08 -17.25
N ILE A 78 -5.32 -10.20 -18.23
CA ILE A 78 -4.31 -9.88 -19.25
C ILE A 78 -3.10 -9.19 -18.62
N LEU A 79 -3.31 -8.27 -17.68
CA LEU A 79 -2.23 -7.58 -16.97
C LEU A 79 -1.41 -8.54 -16.11
N GLY A 80 -2.07 -9.45 -15.38
CA GLY A 80 -1.40 -10.46 -14.55
C GLY A 80 -0.52 -11.42 -15.38
N LEU A 81 -0.89 -11.70 -16.62
CA LEU A 81 -0.10 -12.53 -17.54
C LEU A 81 1.09 -11.79 -18.18
N LEU A 82 1.03 -10.47 -18.31
CA LEU A 82 2.02 -9.67 -19.04
C LEU A 82 3.14 -9.09 -18.16
N ASN A 83 3.02 -9.16 -16.82
CA ASN A 83 4.00 -8.68 -15.84
C ASN A 83 4.68 -7.35 -16.20
N LEU A 84 3.89 -6.37 -16.68
CA LEU A 84 4.40 -5.09 -17.16
C LEU A 84 4.72 -4.15 -15.99
N PRO A 85 5.82 -3.39 -16.04
CA PRO A 85 6.14 -2.41 -15.01
C PRO A 85 5.05 -1.34 -14.90
N GLN A 86 4.71 -0.98 -13.66
CA GLN A 86 3.59 -0.11 -13.29
C GLN A 86 3.63 1.27 -13.98
N ASP A 87 4.82 1.76 -14.31
CA ASP A 87 5.03 3.01 -15.05
C ASP A 87 4.47 2.96 -16.47
N ILE A 88 4.60 1.83 -17.18
CA ILE A 88 4.10 1.71 -18.55
C ILE A 88 2.58 1.82 -18.57
N ILE A 89 1.90 1.18 -17.61
CA ILE A 89 0.43 1.21 -17.51
C ILE A 89 -0.06 2.65 -17.26
N ARG A 90 0.64 3.38 -16.38
CA ARG A 90 0.35 4.79 -16.10
C ARG A 90 0.48 5.66 -17.35
N TRP A 91 1.60 5.54 -18.08
CA TRP A 91 1.83 6.33 -19.29
C TRP A 91 0.86 6.00 -20.43
N VAL A 92 0.50 4.73 -20.59
CA VAL A 92 -0.53 4.30 -21.56
C VAL A 92 -1.89 4.90 -21.20
N GLY A 93 -2.29 4.87 -19.92
CA GLY A 93 -3.54 5.47 -19.45
C GLY A 93 -3.60 6.98 -19.68
N ILE A 94 -2.52 7.70 -19.38
CA ILE A 94 -2.40 9.15 -19.66
C ILE A 94 -2.48 9.42 -21.15
N GLY A 95 -1.79 8.61 -21.99
CA GLY A 95 -1.84 8.74 -23.44
C GLY A 95 -3.26 8.59 -24.01
N VAL A 96 -4.02 7.61 -23.54
CA VAL A 96 -5.43 7.42 -23.93
C VAL A 96 -6.29 8.60 -23.50
N LEU A 97 -6.13 9.08 -22.26
CA LEU A 97 -6.92 10.21 -21.73
C LEU A 97 -6.65 11.51 -22.52
N VAL A 98 -5.38 11.79 -22.85
CA VAL A 98 -4.99 12.91 -23.70
C VAL A 98 -5.62 12.79 -25.08
N LEU A 99 -5.58 11.60 -25.67
CA LEU A 99 -6.14 11.36 -27.01
C LEU A 99 -7.66 11.59 -27.05
N ILE A 100 -8.39 11.14 -26.03
CA ILE A 100 -9.82 11.41 -25.89
C ILE A 100 -10.08 12.92 -25.67
N GLY A 101 -9.29 13.56 -24.81
CA GLY A 101 -9.38 15.01 -24.54
C GLY A 101 -9.18 15.86 -25.80
N VAL A 102 -8.17 15.54 -26.61
CA VAL A 102 -7.92 16.19 -27.91
C VAL A 102 -9.05 15.91 -28.90
N GLY A 103 -9.58 14.68 -28.93
CA GLY A 103 -10.72 14.30 -29.78
C GLY A 103 -12.01 15.09 -29.47
N LEU A 104 -12.23 15.48 -28.22
CA LEU A 104 -13.35 16.35 -27.84
C LEU A 104 -13.14 17.82 -28.25
N LEU A 105 -11.89 18.25 -28.42
CA LEU A 105 -11.52 19.62 -28.78
C LEU A 105 -11.52 19.85 -30.29
N ILE A 106 -11.12 18.83 -31.07
CA ILE A 106 -10.98 18.89 -32.54
C ILE A 106 -11.86 17.80 -33.20
N PRO A 107 -13.09 18.12 -33.66
CA PRO A 107 -14.01 17.13 -34.25
C PRO A 107 -13.50 16.53 -35.59
N ARG A 108 -12.46 17.10 -36.20
CA ARG A 108 -11.79 16.54 -37.39
C ARG A 108 -10.84 15.39 -37.05
N PHE A 109 -10.35 15.31 -35.81
CA PHE A 109 -9.39 14.29 -35.38
C PHE A 109 -10.07 12.92 -35.19
N GLU A 110 -11.35 12.91 -34.80
CA GLU A 110 -12.21 11.72 -34.70
C GLU A 110 -12.21 10.90 -36.02
N GLN A 111 -12.27 11.58 -37.16
CA GLN A 111 -12.27 10.96 -38.49
C GLN A 111 -10.91 10.35 -38.89
N VAL A 112 -9.81 10.85 -38.34
CA VAL A 112 -8.46 10.31 -38.59
C VAL A 112 -8.21 9.09 -37.70
N LEU A 113 -8.70 9.12 -36.47
CA LEU A 113 -8.60 8.02 -35.52
C LEU A 113 -9.43 6.80 -35.93
N GLU A 114 -10.57 7.01 -36.59
CA GLU A 114 -11.41 5.92 -37.09
C GLU A 114 -10.84 5.20 -38.32
N LYS A 115 -9.95 5.84 -39.11
CA LYS A 115 -9.38 5.24 -40.34
C LYS A 115 -8.73 3.86 -40.14
N PRO A 116 -7.85 3.63 -39.15
CA PRO A 116 -7.27 2.29 -38.92
C PRO A 116 -8.29 1.25 -38.47
N PHE A 117 -9.38 1.65 -37.80
CA PHE A 117 -10.44 0.76 -37.35
C PHE A 117 -11.49 0.44 -38.43
N GLN A 118 -11.49 1.13 -39.57
CA GLN A 118 -12.37 0.84 -40.71
C GLN A 118 -12.04 -0.48 -41.42
N TRP A 119 -10.87 -1.06 -41.16
CA TRP A 119 -10.49 -2.37 -41.67
C TRP A 119 -11.13 -3.54 -40.89
N LEU A 120 -11.62 -3.32 -39.66
CA LEU A 120 -12.45 -4.32 -38.99
C LEU A 120 -13.88 -4.29 -39.59
N PRO A 121 -14.44 -5.44 -40.00
CA PRO A 121 -15.81 -5.48 -40.48
C PRO A 121 -16.75 -5.07 -39.34
N ARG A 122 -17.33 -3.87 -39.44
CA ARG A 122 -18.41 -3.41 -38.57
C ARG A 122 -19.60 -4.34 -38.80
N ARG A 123 -19.69 -5.41 -38.00
CA ARG A 123 -20.93 -6.16 -37.84
C ARG A 123 -21.93 -5.15 -37.29
N GLU A 124 -22.85 -4.68 -38.14
CA GLU A 124 -24.00 -3.92 -37.71
C GLU A 124 -24.79 -4.78 -36.72
N VAL A 125 -24.48 -4.65 -35.45
CA VAL A 125 -25.37 -5.09 -34.39
C VAL A 125 -26.57 -4.15 -34.51
N GLN A 126 -27.57 -4.58 -35.28
CA GLN A 126 -28.88 -3.96 -35.44
C GLN A 126 -29.59 -3.97 -34.08
N ASN A 127 -29.08 -3.20 -33.12
CA ASN A 127 -29.69 -3.09 -31.81
C ASN A 127 -30.76 -2.01 -31.88
N ARG A 128 -31.88 -2.37 -32.49
CA ARG A 128 -33.17 -1.67 -32.40
C ARG A 128 -33.57 -1.60 -30.92
N GLY A 129 -33.12 -0.56 -30.23
CA GLY A 129 -33.85 0.03 -29.11
C GLY A 129 -33.44 -0.29 -27.67
N SER A 130 -32.34 -0.99 -27.38
CA SER A 130 -31.93 -1.22 -25.98
C SER A 130 -30.81 -0.27 -25.57
N GLY A 131 -31.05 0.58 -24.57
CA GLY A 131 -30.02 1.40 -23.92
C GLY A 131 -28.80 0.59 -23.42
N PHE A 132 -28.94 -0.73 -23.32
CA PHE A 132 -27.88 -1.69 -23.03
C PHE A 132 -26.63 -1.56 -23.92
N GLY A 133 -26.78 -1.36 -25.23
CA GLY A 133 -25.62 -1.22 -26.13
C GLY A 133 -24.80 0.05 -25.88
N VAL A 134 -25.49 1.15 -25.56
CA VAL A 134 -24.85 2.41 -25.15
C VAL A 134 -24.16 2.24 -23.79
N GLY A 135 -24.81 1.53 -22.86
CA GLY A 135 -24.22 1.14 -21.58
C GLY A 135 -22.93 0.32 -21.73
N LEU A 136 -22.91 -0.66 -22.66
CA LEU A 136 -21.73 -1.47 -22.91
C LEU A 136 -20.53 -0.64 -23.39
N ALA A 137 -20.76 0.30 -24.30
CA ALA A 137 -19.71 1.19 -24.80
C ALA A 137 -19.18 2.12 -23.70
N LEU A 138 -20.08 2.69 -22.89
CA LEU A 138 -19.70 3.57 -21.78
C LEU A 138 -18.89 2.84 -20.70
N GLY A 139 -19.26 1.59 -20.35
CA GLY A 139 -18.53 0.82 -19.33
C GLY A 139 -17.03 0.68 -19.60
N ALA A 140 -16.64 0.47 -20.86
CA ALA A 140 -15.22 0.34 -21.25
C ALA A 140 -14.45 1.67 -21.14
N VAL A 141 -15.10 2.80 -21.40
CA VAL A 141 -14.49 4.14 -21.36
C VAL A 141 -14.29 4.63 -19.92
N PHE A 142 -15.04 4.09 -18.95
CA PHE A 142 -14.99 4.50 -17.54
C PHE A 142 -13.83 3.87 -16.75
N VAL A 143 -13.27 2.75 -17.23
CA VAL A 143 -12.20 2.00 -16.56
C VAL A 143 -10.99 2.88 -16.18
N PRO A 144 -10.40 3.70 -17.07
CA PRO A 144 -9.21 4.50 -16.73
C PRO A 144 -9.48 5.67 -15.77
N CYS A 145 -10.74 5.97 -15.46
CA CYS A 145 -11.14 7.08 -14.58
C CYS A 145 -11.57 6.61 -13.18
N ALA A 146 -11.72 5.29 -12.97
CA ALA A 146 -12.02 4.72 -11.67
C ALA A 146 -10.70 4.63 -10.88
N GLY A 147 -10.61 5.43 -9.81
CA GLY A 147 -9.37 5.77 -9.12
C GLY A 147 -8.68 4.61 -8.34
N PRO A 148 -8.05 4.89 -7.19
CA PRO A 148 -7.23 3.93 -6.44
C PRO A 148 -7.94 2.61 -6.08
N VAL A 149 -9.26 2.65 -5.91
CA VAL A 149 -10.08 1.47 -5.59
C VAL A 149 -10.08 0.46 -6.74
N LEU A 150 -10.17 0.92 -8.00
CA LEU A 150 -10.08 0.01 -9.14
C LEU A 150 -8.66 -0.55 -9.29
N ALA A 151 -7.63 0.25 -8.98
CA ALA A 151 -6.26 -0.23 -8.95
C ALA A 151 -6.09 -1.37 -7.93
N ALA A 152 -6.67 -1.25 -6.74
CA ALA A 152 -6.69 -2.33 -5.74
C ALA A 152 -7.42 -3.59 -6.25
N ILE A 153 -8.54 -3.44 -6.96
CA ILE A 153 -9.26 -4.57 -7.59
C ILE A 153 -8.42 -5.23 -8.69
N ILE A 154 -7.74 -4.44 -9.53
CA ILE A 154 -6.87 -4.94 -10.60
C ILE A 154 -5.68 -5.68 -10.00
N VAL A 155 -5.05 -5.14 -8.96
CA VAL A 155 -3.95 -5.79 -8.24
C VAL A 155 -4.42 -7.09 -7.59
N ALA A 156 -5.57 -7.08 -6.90
CA ALA A 156 -6.17 -8.28 -6.33
C ALA A 156 -6.61 -9.31 -7.39
N GLY A 157 -6.92 -8.87 -8.62
CA GLY A 157 -7.20 -9.74 -9.76
C GLY A 157 -5.93 -10.31 -10.41
N ALA A 158 -4.83 -9.57 -10.38
CA ALA A 158 -3.55 -9.95 -10.97
C ALA A 158 -2.81 -11.02 -10.15
N THR A 159 -3.14 -11.22 -8.86
CA THR A 159 -2.59 -12.29 -8.00
C THR A 159 -3.10 -13.70 -8.35
N GLY A 160 -3.73 -13.90 -9.51
CA GLY A 160 -3.90 -15.21 -10.15
C GLY A 160 -5.06 -16.08 -9.66
N ARG A 161 -5.85 -15.65 -8.67
CA ARG A 161 -7.10 -16.32 -8.28
C ARG A 161 -8.28 -15.36 -8.43
N ILE A 162 -9.04 -15.46 -9.52
CA ILE A 162 -10.35 -14.80 -9.63
C ILE A 162 -11.31 -15.54 -8.68
N GLY A 163 -11.20 -15.26 -7.39
CA GLY A 163 -12.10 -15.78 -6.36
C GLY A 163 -13.48 -15.14 -6.47
N ALA A 164 -14.47 -15.75 -5.79
CA ALA A 164 -15.81 -15.20 -5.67
C ALA A 164 -15.78 -13.77 -5.09
N ASP A 165 -14.80 -13.47 -4.23
CA ASP A 165 -14.61 -12.18 -3.58
C ASP A 165 -14.24 -11.06 -4.55
N THR A 166 -13.33 -11.28 -5.51
CA THR A 166 -12.94 -10.27 -6.51
C THR A 166 -14.10 -9.97 -7.46
N VAL A 167 -14.85 -11.01 -7.86
CA VAL A 167 -16.05 -10.85 -8.70
C VAL A 167 -17.13 -10.08 -7.93
N LEU A 168 -17.36 -10.43 -6.67
CA LEU A 168 -18.35 -9.80 -5.81
C LEU A 168 -18.01 -8.34 -5.51
N LEU A 169 -16.73 -8.03 -5.25
CA LEU A 169 -16.22 -6.68 -5.04
C LEU A 169 -16.30 -5.84 -6.32
N THR A 170 -15.95 -6.40 -7.48
CA THR A 170 -16.04 -5.70 -8.77
C THR A 170 -17.50 -5.39 -9.12
N ALA A 171 -18.41 -6.35 -8.91
CA ALA A 171 -19.83 -6.18 -9.14
C ALA A 171 -20.46 -5.16 -8.19
N SER A 172 -20.13 -5.20 -6.89
CA SER A 172 -20.62 -4.24 -5.91
C SER A 172 -20.11 -2.83 -6.18
N PHE A 173 -18.85 -2.69 -6.60
CA PHE A 173 -18.28 -1.42 -7.06
C PHE A 173 -18.98 -0.87 -8.29
N ALA A 174 -19.20 -1.70 -9.32
CA ALA A 174 -19.92 -1.30 -10.52
C ALA A 174 -21.36 -0.84 -10.22
N ILE A 175 -22.04 -1.51 -9.29
CA ILE A 175 -23.37 -1.10 -8.80
C ILE A 175 -23.28 0.23 -8.05
N GLY A 176 -22.26 0.43 -7.21
CA GLY A 176 -22.01 1.69 -6.50
C GLY A 176 -21.86 2.89 -7.45
N VAL A 177 -21.08 2.74 -8.53
CA VAL A 177 -20.93 3.77 -9.58
C VAL A 177 -22.23 4.03 -10.33
N ALA A 178 -23.02 2.98 -10.56
CA ALA A 178 -24.27 3.08 -11.30
C ALA A 178 -25.37 3.86 -10.56
N ILE A 179 -25.36 3.88 -9.21
CA ILE A 179 -26.41 4.52 -8.41
C ILE A 179 -26.47 6.05 -8.63
N PRO A 180 -25.38 6.83 -8.47
CA PRO A 180 -25.40 8.26 -8.75
C PRO A 180 -25.77 8.57 -10.21
N LEU A 181 -25.25 7.78 -11.14
CA LEU A 181 -25.55 7.94 -12.57
C LEU A 181 -27.03 7.70 -12.88
N LEU A 182 -27.68 6.74 -12.21
CA LEU A 182 -29.13 6.53 -12.31
C LEU A 182 -29.91 7.74 -11.81
N VAL A 183 -29.51 8.27 -10.65
CA VAL A 183 -30.15 9.44 -10.04
C VAL A 183 -30.06 10.64 -10.98
N PHE A 184 -28.88 10.93 -11.54
CA PHE A 184 -28.70 12.00 -12.51
C PHE A 184 -29.48 11.75 -13.82
N ALA A 185 -29.46 10.54 -14.36
CA ALA A 185 -30.19 10.19 -15.58
C ALA A 185 -31.72 10.36 -15.42
N LEU A 186 -32.25 10.03 -14.23
CA LEU A 186 -33.67 10.23 -13.91
C LEU A 186 -34.00 11.70 -13.66
N ALA A 187 -33.15 12.44 -12.93
CA ALA A 187 -33.32 13.87 -12.64
C ALA A 187 -33.24 14.74 -13.92
N GLY A 188 -32.41 14.31 -14.89
CA GLY A 188 -32.23 14.99 -16.17
C GLY A 188 -33.50 15.15 -17.00
N ARG A 189 -34.43 14.20 -16.91
CA ARG A 189 -35.70 14.24 -17.66
C ARG A 189 -36.54 15.48 -17.34
N GLY A 190 -36.53 15.94 -16.08
CA GLY A 190 -37.25 17.15 -15.68
C GLY A 190 -36.49 18.44 -15.95
N LEU A 191 -35.15 18.38 -15.96
CA LEU A 191 -34.29 19.56 -16.13
C LEU A 191 -34.13 19.96 -17.60
N VAL A 192 -34.06 18.97 -18.51
CA VAL A 192 -33.86 19.18 -19.95
C VAL A 192 -35.11 19.77 -20.64
N GLU A 193 -36.31 19.51 -20.11
CA GLU A 193 -37.56 20.12 -20.61
C GLU A 193 -37.68 21.60 -20.22
N ARG A 194 -37.08 22.03 -19.11
CA ARG A 194 -37.16 23.42 -18.62
C ARG A 194 -36.10 24.35 -19.19
N ILE A 195 -34.95 23.84 -19.63
CA ILE A 195 -33.79 24.68 -19.97
C ILE A 195 -33.48 24.62 -21.48
N ARG A 196 -34.21 25.41 -22.28
CA ARG A 196 -33.89 25.65 -23.72
C ARG A 196 -32.48 26.23 -23.94
N ALA A 197 -31.91 26.90 -22.93
CA ALA A 197 -30.58 27.49 -22.97
C ALA A 197 -29.42 26.46 -23.00
N PHE A 198 -29.69 25.19 -22.68
CA PHE A 198 -28.64 24.16 -22.65
C PHE A 198 -28.25 23.66 -24.05
N ARG A 199 -29.19 23.68 -25.02
CA ARG A 199 -28.91 23.28 -26.41
C ARG A 199 -28.06 24.27 -27.20
N SER A 200 -28.13 25.57 -26.90
CA SER A 200 -27.36 26.59 -27.63
C SER A 200 -25.89 26.67 -27.21
N ARG A 201 -25.51 26.04 -26.09
CA ARG A 201 -24.14 26.02 -25.55
C ARG A 201 -23.45 24.66 -25.65
N GLU A 202 -24.04 23.71 -26.37
CA GLU A 202 -23.56 22.33 -26.51
C GLU A 202 -22.07 22.25 -26.93
N ARG A 203 -21.69 23.05 -27.94
CA ARG A 203 -20.31 23.13 -28.41
C ARG A 203 -19.35 23.70 -27.36
N GLY A 204 -19.80 24.70 -26.60
CA GLY A 204 -19.00 25.31 -25.53
C GLY A 204 -18.78 24.36 -24.36
N LEU A 205 -19.81 23.57 -24.00
CA LEU A 205 -19.73 22.61 -22.91
C LEU A 205 -18.82 21.41 -23.26
N ARG A 206 -18.89 20.91 -24.50
CA ARG A 206 -17.98 19.85 -25.00
C ARG A 206 -16.52 20.31 -24.98
N ILE A 207 -16.25 21.55 -25.43
CA ILE A 207 -14.90 22.12 -25.41
C ILE A 207 -14.40 22.31 -23.98
N ALA A 208 -15.23 22.86 -23.08
CA ALA A 208 -14.88 23.02 -21.68
C ALA A 208 -14.58 21.68 -20.99
N ALA A 209 -15.37 20.64 -21.28
CA ALA A 209 -15.12 19.27 -20.81
C ALA A 209 -13.80 18.68 -21.35
N GLY A 210 -13.50 18.90 -22.64
CA GLY A 210 -12.22 18.48 -23.23
C GLY A 210 -11.01 19.20 -22.63
N VAL A 211 -11.11 20.52 -22.40
CA VAL A 211 -10.06 21.31 -21.73
C VAL A 211 -9.85 20.83 -20.29
N ALA A 212 -10.93 20.57 -19.55
CA ALA A 212 -10.85 20.05 -18.19
C ALA A 212 -10.18 18.67 -18.13
N MET A 213 -10.50 17.76 -19.06
CA MET A 213 -9.82 16.45 -19.13
C MET A 213 -8.34 16.58 -19.48
N LEU A 214 -7.96 17.47 -20.40
CA LEU A 214 -6.55 17.70 -20.74
C LEU A 214 -5.78 18.31 -19.56
N ALA A 215 -6.38 19.26 -18.85
CA ALA A 215 -5.80 19.85 -17.64
C ALA A 215 -5.59 18.77 -16.55
N LEU A 216 -6.53 17.85 -16.38
CA LEU A 216 -6.39 16.71 -15.48
C LEU A 216 -5.28 15.75 -15.92
N ALA A 217 -5.18 15.44 -17.21
CA ALA A 217 -4.11 14.60 -17.77
C ALA A 217 -2.73 15.18 -17.47
N VAL A 218 -2.56 16.49 -17.68
CA VAL A 218 -1.34 17.22 -17.36
C VAL A 218 -1.10 17.20 -15.85
N GLY A 219 -2.13 17.41 -15.03
CA GLY A 219 -2.05 17.29 -13.57
C GLY A 219 -1.56 15.91 -13.11
N LEU A 220 -1.98 14.82 -13.76
CA LEU A 220 -1.53 13.46 -13.45
C LEU A 220 -0.06 13.22 -13.80
N VAL A 221 0.50 13.91 -14.81
CA VAL A 221 1.94 13.85 -15.11
C VAL A 221 2.75 14.48 -13.97
N PHE A 222 2.26 15.58 -13.40
CA PHE A 222 2.93 16.32 -12.31
C PHE A 222 2.49 15.88 -10.90
N ASN A 223 1.74 14.79 -10.75
CA ASN A 223 1.19 14.31 -9.47
C ASN A 223 0.34 15.35 -8.69
N VAL A 224 -0.29 16.29 -9.41
CA VAL A 224 -1.11 17.37 -8.83
C VAL A 224 -2.32 16.84 -8.05
N PRO A 225 -3.05 15.79 -8.48
CA PRO A 225 -4.16 15.24 -7.69
C PRO A 225 -3.71 14.70 -6.33
N GLN A 226 -2.53 14.07 -6.25
CA GLN A 226 -1.96 13.62 -4.98
C GLN A 226 -1.57 14.81 -4.09
N ALA A 227 -1.03 15.89 -4.67
CA ALA A 227 -0.74 17.12 -3.94
C ALA A 227 -2.01 17.84 -3.45
N LEU A 228 -3.08 17.85 -4.25
CA LEU A 228 -4.35 18.49 -3.90
C LEU A 228 -5.14 17.68 -2.85
N GLN A 229 -5.08 16.35 -2.89
CA GLN A 229 -5.63 15.49 -1.84
C GLN A 229 -4.93 15.69 -0.49
N ARG A 230 -3.63 16.04 -0.48
CA ARG A 230 -2.88 16.40 0.74
C ARG A 230 -3.22 17.80 1.28
N LEU A 231 -3.78 18.68 0.45
CA LEU A 231 -4.17 20.05 0.83
C LEU A 231 -5.64 20.18 1.25
N LEU A 232 -6.47 19.16 0.99
CA LEU A 232 -7.86 19.13 1.43
C LEU A 232 -7.96 18.49 2.82
N PRO A 233 -8.61 19.12 3.81
CA PRO A 233 -8.81 18.54 5.14
C PRO A 233 -9.60 17.21 5.04
N ASP A 234 -9.03 16.14 5.59
CA ASP A 234 -9.58 14.78 5.62
C ASP A 234 -10.87 14.69 6.47
N TYR A 235 -12.00 15.07 5.90
CA TYR A 235 -13.32 14.97 6.55
C TYR A 235 -13.80 13.52 6.70
N THR A 236 -13.22 12.57 5.95
CA THR A 236 -13.54 11.14 6.05
C THR A 236 -12.68 10.40 7.08
N ALA A 237 -11.51 10.95 7.45
CA ALA A 237 -10.63 10.32 8.44
C ALA A 237 -11.20 10.39 9.86
N GLN A 238 -12.08 11.34 10.17
CA GLN A 238 -12.79 11.39 11.45
C GLN A 238 -13.85 10.28 11.56
N LEU A 239 -14.59 10.03 10.47
CA LEU A 239 -15.59 8.95 10.45
C LEU A 239 -14.95 7.55 10.50
N GLN A 240 -13.72 7.43 9.98
CA GLN A 240 -12.93 6.20 10.06
C GLN A 240 -12.27 6.02 11.45
N ARG A 241 -11.83 7.11 12.10
CA ARG A 241 -11.33 7.10 13.48
C ARG A 241 -12.40 6.67 14.49
N ASP A 242 -13.62 7.19 14.38
CA ASP A 242 -14.74 6.82 15.27
C ASP A 242 -15.16 5.34 15.16
N LEU A 243 -14.83 4.66 14.06
CA LEU A 243 -15.04 3.21 13.88
C LEU A 243 -13.85 2.37 14.37
N THR A 244 -12.67 2.97 14.51
CA THR A 244 -11.42 2.30 14.90
C THR A 244 -11.15 2.42 16.40
N ASP A 245 -11.64 3.49 17.05
CA ASP A 245 -11.41 3.80 18.48
C ASP A 245 -12.34 3.04 19.46
N ASN A 246 -13.07 2.02 19.01
CA ASN A 246 -13.86 1.18 19.91
C ASN A 246 -12.96 0.07 20.48
N GLU A 247 -12.79 0.00 21.81
CA GLU A 247 -11.91 -0.99 22.47
C GLU A 247 -12.21 -2.45 22.06
N GLN A 248 -13.48 -2.78 21.78
CA GLN A 248 -13.89 -4.08 21.25
C GLN A 248 -13.48 -4.33 19.79
N ALA A 249 -13.29 -3.28 18.99
CA ALA A 249 -12.73 -3.37 17.65
C ALA A 249 -11.21 -3.57 17.74
N SER A 250 -10.50 -2.88 18.65
CA SER A 250 -9.05 -3.06 18.84
C SER A 250 -8.68 -4.50 19.23
N GLU A 251 -9.49 -5.13 20.08
CA GLU A 251 -9.28 -6.53 20.53
C GLU A 251 -9.60 -7.54 19.42
N ALA A 252 -10.65 -7.30 18.61
CA ALA A 252 -10.94 -8.09 17.40
C ALA A 252 -10.01 -7.79 16.20
N LEU A 253 -9.20 -6.72 16.29
CA LEU A 253 -8.25 -6.25 15.28
C LEU A 253 -6.80 -6.49 15.71
N GLY A 254 -6.51 -7.43 16.61
CA GLY A 254 -5.14 -7.75 17.05
C GLY A 254 -4.15 -8.11 15.93
N LEU A 255 -4.66 -8.45 14.74
CA LEU A 255 -3.89 -8.77 13.54
C LEU A 255 -4.20 -7.79 12.39
N GLY A 256 -3.18 -7.31 11.68
CA GLY A 256 -3.28 -6.23 10.67
C GLY A 256 -3.20 -6.74 9.26
N GLY A 257 -4.16 -6.38 8.42
CA GLY A 257 -4.14 -6.77 7.02
C GLY A 257 -5.48 -7.32 6.56
N LEU A 258 -5.51 -7.73 5.29
CA LEU A 258 -6.69 -8.32 4.68
C LEU A 258 -6.90 -9.73 5.25
N ILE A 259 -8.09 -9.98 5.81
CA ILE A 259 -8.50 -11.31 6.24
C ILE A 259 -8.81 -12.14 5.01
N THR A 260 -8.18 -13.31 4.92
CA THR A 260 -8.33 -14.29 3.85
C THR A 260 -8.63 -15.67 4.44
N ASP A 261 -8.95 -16.64 3.59
CA ASP A 261 -9.14 -18.03 4.02
C ASP A 261 -7.86 -18.64 4.61
N GLU A 262 -6.68 -18.19 4.18
CA GLU A 262 -5.38 -18.70 4.64
C GLU A 262 -4.98 -18.19 6.02
N ASN A 263 -5.47 -17.02 6.45
CA ASN A 263 -4.94 -16.31 7.63
C ASN A 263 -6.01 -15.93 8.67
N ARG A 264 -7.27 -16.30 8.43
CA ARG A 264 -8.38 -15.97 9.32
C ARG A 264 -8.19 -16.51 10.73
N ASP A 265 -7.61 -17.68 10.86
CA ASP A 265 -7.49 -18.41 12.12
C ASP A 265 -6.32 -17.94 12.98
N LEU A 266 -5.43 -17.09 12.44
CA LEU A 266 -4.28 -16.54 13.17
C LEU A 266 -4.73 -15.75 14.41
N ASP A 267 -5.95 -15.20 14.41
CA ASP A 267 -6.49 -14.41 15.52
C ASP A 267 -6.83 -15.24 16.77
N LYS A 268 -6.78 -16.58 16.65
CA LYS A 268 -6.93 -17.50 17.77
C LYS A 268 -5.68 -17.56 18.66
N CYS A 269 -4.51 -17.18 18.14
CA CYS A 269 -3.30 -17.09 18.94
C CYS A 269 -3.21 -15.71 19.59
N THR A 270 -2.80 -15.69 20.85
CA THR A 270 -2.52 -14.47 21.60
C THR A 270 -1.08 -14.04 21.38
N ASN A 271 -0.84 -12.73 21.44
CA ASN A 271 0.51 -12.21 21.26
C ASN A 271 1.38 -12.56 22.46
N GLY A 272 2.47 -13.31 22.23
CA GLY A 272 3.47 -13.60 23.24
C GLY A 272 3.01 -14.61 24.29
N ALA A 273 2.13 -15.55 23.93
CA ALA A 273 1.70 -16.63 24.82
C ALA A 273 2.91 -17.38 25.43
N GLU A 274 2.75 -17.88 26.67
CA GLU A 274 3.78 -18.70 27.36
C GLU A 274 3.58 -20.22 27.16
N GLU A 275 2.49 -20.59 26.48
CA GLU A 275 2.08 -21.96 26.18
C GLU A 275 1.66 -22.08 24.72
N LEU A 276 1.78 -23.28 24.14
CA LEU A 276 1.40 -23.55 22.76
C LEU A 276 -0.11 -23.42 22.54
N GLU A 277 -0.49 -22.60 21.57
CA GLU A 277 -1.86 -22.41 21.10
C GLU A 277 -2.07 -23.13 19.76
N SER A 278 -3.24 -22.96 19.11
CA SER A 278 -3.48 -23.50 17.77
C SER A 278 -4.30 -22.53 16.94
N CYS A 279 -3.65 -21.87 15.99
CA CYS A 279 -4.24 -20.79 15.20
C CYS A 279 -4.26 -21.06 13.69
N GLY A 280 -4.54 -22.32 13.35
CA GLY A 280 -4.76 -22.76 11.97
C GLY A 280 -3.47 -23.02 11.19
N THR A 281 -3.62 -23.45 9.94
CA THR A 281 -2.48 -23.75 9.06
C THR A 281 -1.69 -22.48 8.74
N ALA A 282 -0.36 -22.58 8.71
CA ALA A 282 0.51 -21.48 8.33
C ALA A 282 0.13 -20.92 6.94
N PRO A 283 -0.09 -19.60 6.80
CA PRO A 283 -0.33 -18.98 5.50
C PRO A 283 0.85 -19.20 4.55
N SER A 284 0.59 -19.18 3.25
CA SER A 284 1.66 -19.33 2.25
C SER A 284 2.65 -18.15 2.26
N ILE A 285 3.94 -18.44 2.05
CA ILE A 285 4.96 -17.43 1.73
C ILE A 285 4.79 -17.08 0.25
N LYS A 286 4.47 -15.81 -0.06
CA LYS A 286 4.11 -15.38 -1.42
C LYS A 286 4.64 -14.00 -1.77
N GLY A 287 4.82 -13.77 -3.06
CA GLY A 287 5.31 -12.49 -3.58
C GLY A 287 6.78 -12.20 -3.23
N ILE A 288 7.56 -13.24 -2.95
CA ILE A 288 9.00 -13.12 -2.68
C ILE A 288 9.74 -12.83 -3.97
N GLU A 289 10.54 -11.76 -3.96
CA GLU A 289 11.30 -11.33 -5.13
C GLU A 289 12.57 -12.17 -5.33
N LYS A 290 13.24 -12.50 -4.22
CA LYS A 290 14.49 -13.24 -4.21
C LYS A 290 14.65 -14.00 -2.90
N TRP A 291 15.28 -15.17 -2.98
CA TRP A 291 15.74 -15.92 -1.83
C TRP A 291 17.25 -15.82 -1.69
N LEU A 292 17.71 -15.66 -0.46
CA LEU A 292 19.13 -15.75 -0.06
C LEU A 292 19.30 -16.97 0.84
N ASN A 293 20.54 -17.46 0.94
CA ASN A 293 20.89 -18.62 1.77
C ASN A 293 20.10 -19.91 1.46
N THR A 294 19.56 -20.04 0.24
CA THR A 294 18.95 -21.27 -0.26
C THR A 294 19.80 -21.87 -1.40
N PRO A 295 19.77 -23.20 -1.60
CA PRO A 295 20.42 -23.81 -2.76
C PRO A 295 19.96 -23.15 -4.06
N ASN A 296 20.90 -22.59 -4.82
CA ASN A 296 20.65 -21.88 -6.09
C ASN A 296 19.66 -20.70 -6.02
N GLY A 297 19.33 -20.19 -4.82
CA GLY A 297 18.29 -19.15 -4.67
C GLY A 297 16.88 -19.68 -4.92
N GLU A 298 16.65 -20.98 -4.78
CA GLU A 298 15.34 -21.60 -4.94
C GLU A 298 14.37 -21.18 -3.82
N ALA A 299 13.09 -21.10 -4.16
CA ALA A 299 12.03 -20.77 -3.23
C ALA A 299 11.68 -21.96 -2.34
N ILE A 300 11.32 -21.68 -1.09
CA ILE A 300 10.89 -22.67 -0.12
C ILE A 300 9.36 -22.64 -0.04
N ASP A 301 8.71 -23.80 -0.25
CA ASP A 301 7.30 -24.00 0.07
C ASP A 301 7.18 -24.63 1.46
N LEU A 302 6.31 -24.07 2.31
CA LEU A 302 6.04 -24.62 3.65
C LEU A 302 5.46 -26.03 3.60
N ALA A 303 4.84 -26.44 2.49
CA ALA A 303 4.38 -27.80 2.30
C ALA A 303 5.54 -28.81 2.27
N ASP A 304 6.72 -28.41 1.78
CA ASP A 304 7.91 -29.27 1.71
C ASP A 304 8.60 -29.40 3.08
N LEU A 305 8.26 -28.53 4.04
CA LEU A 305 8.80 -28.53 5.40
C LEU A 305 7.93 -29.32 6.40
N ARG A 306 6.88 -30.01 5.93
CA ARG A 306 6.07 -30.87 6.80
C ARG A 306 6.94 -31.97 7.43
N GLY A 307 6.70 -32.23 8.71
CA GLY A 307 7.54 -33.09 9.55
C GLY A 307 8.63 -32.36 10.31
N LYS A 308 8.83 -31.05 10.08
CA LYS A 308 9.77 -30.20 10.81
C LYS A 308 9.06 -29.07 11.53
N VAL A 309 9.70 -28.56 12.57
CA VAL A 309 9.27 -27.32 13.24
C VAL A 309 9.81 -26.15 12.42
N VAL A 310 8.98 -25.15 12.13
CA VAL A 310 9.39 -23.99 11.33
C VAL A 310 9.21 -22.70 12.12
N LEU A 311 10.25 -21.86 12.17
CA LEU A 311 10.20 -20.51 12.72
C LEU A 311 10.23 -19.49 11.58
N ILE A 312 9.16 -18.72 11.43
CA ILE A 312 9.13 -17.55 10.54
C ILE A 312 9.53 -16.32 11.34
N ASP A 313 10.63 -15.69 10.95
CA ASP A 313 11.20 -14.49 11.57
C ASP A 313 11.05 -13.28 10.63
N PHE A 314 10.16 -12.35 10.94
CA PHE A 314 10.01 -11.10 10.20
C PHE A 314 11.01 -10.06 10.72
N TRP A 315 11.87 -9.58 9.83
CA TRP A 315 12.95 -8.66 10.20
C TRP A 315 13.21 -7.61 9.12
N ALA A 316 13.90 -6.54 9.52
CA ALA A 316 14.47 -5.52 8.65
C ALA A 316 15.88 -5.23 9.16
N TYR A 317 16.87 -5.16 8.26
CA TYR A 317 18.27 -5.15 8.70
C TYR A 317 18.67 -3.86 9.42
N SER A 318 18.02 -2.72 9.15
CA SER A 318 18.31 -1.45 9.83
C SER A 318 17.55 -1.26 11.14
N CYS A 319 16.58 -2.14 11.46
CA CYS A 319 15.76 -2.09 12.67
C CYS A 319 16.55 -2.56 13.90
N ILE A 320 16.75 -1.70 14.91
CA ILE A 320 17.55 -2.05 16.09
C ILE A 320 16.94 -3.21 16.90
N ASN A 321 15.62 -3.26 16.99
CA ASN A 321 14.92 -4.31 17.72
C ASN A 321 15.17 -5.68 17.05
N CYS A 322 15.20 -5.71 15.71
CA CYS A 322 15.62 -6.90 14.97
C CYS A 322 17.09 -7.22 15.25
N GLN A 323 18.00 -6.25 15.26
CA GLN A 323 19.42 -6.49 15.51
C GLN A 323 19.69 -7.11 16.89
N ARG A 324 18.91 -6.77 17.93
CA ARG A 324 18.97 -7.40 19.25
C ARG A 324 18.31 -8.78 19.29
N SER A 325 17.24 -8.98 18.51
CA SER A 325 16.53 -10.26 18.41
C SER A 325 17.26 -11.32 17.60
N ILE A 326 17.92 -10.94 16.51
CA ILE A 326 18.57 -11.87 15.56
C ILE A 326 19.61 -12.79 16.24
N PRO A 327 20.47 -12.33 17.17
CA PRO A 327 21.38 -13.21 17.91
C PRO A 327 20.69 -14.41 18.57
N HIS A 328 19.48 -14.24 19.11
CA HIS A 328 18.69 -15.33 19.68
C HIS A 328 18.23 -16.30 18.59
N VAL A 329 17.71 -15.79 17.48
CA VAL A 329 17.24 -16.60 16.34
C VAL A 329 18.38 -17.39 15.69
N VAL A 330 19.54 -16.75 15.50
CA VAL A 330 20.78 -17.39 15.02
C VAL A 330 21.24 -18.49 15.97
N ALA A 331 21.17 -18.26 17.28
CA ALA A 331 21.52 -19.28 18.28
C ALA A 331 20.54 -20.48 18.24
N TRP A 332 19.24 -20.24 18.08
CA TRP A 332 18.25 -21.31 17.96
C TRP A 332 18.43 -22.13 16.69
N ASP A 333 18.63 -21.46 15.55
CA ASP A 333 18.94 -22.12 14.29
C ASP A 333 20.21 -22.99 14.43
N ALA A 334 21.30 -22.44 14.97
CA ALA A 334 22.53 -23.21 15.18
C ALA A 334 22.35 -24.40 16.15
N ALA A 335 21.54 -24.25 17.20
CA ALA A 335 21.33 -25.27 18.22
C ALA A 335 20.37 -26.39 17.78
N TYR A 336 19.36 -26.06 16.97
CA TYR A 336 18.22 -26.94 16.72
C TYR A 336 18.03 -27.35 15.26
N ARG A 337 18.80 -26.81 14.32
CA ARG A 337 18.69 -27.17 12.90
C ARG A 337 18.83 -28.68 12.64
N ASP A 338 19.82 -29.30 13.26
CA ASP A 338 20.04 -30.76 13.14
C ASP A 338 19.00 -31.59 13.91
N ALA A 339 18.24 -30.96 14.82
CA ALA A 339 17.17 -31.58 15.60
C ALA A 339 15.79 -31.46 14.92
N GLY A 340 15.69 -30.76 13.79
CA GLY A 340 14.44 -30.62 13.02
C GLY A 340 13.79 -29.23 13.04
N LEU A 341 14.51 -28.18 13.49
CA LEU A 341 14.08 -26.79 13.34
C LEU A 341 14.55 -26.22 11.99
N ASP A 342 13.62 -25.67 11.20
CA ASP A 342 13.96 -24.83 10.04
C ASP A 342 13.57 -23.37 10.35
N VAL A 343 14.52 -22.45 10.23
CA VAL A 343 14.25 -21.01 10.39
C VAL A 343 14.17 -20.36 9.01
N ILE A 344 13.19 -19.47 8.80
CA ILE A 344 13.06 -18.66 7.59
C ILE A 344 12.93 -17.20 7.98
N GLY A 345 13.92 -16.39 7.60
CA GLY A 345 13.88 -14.95 7.78
C GLY A 345 13.10 -14.26 6.65
N ILE A 346 11.92 -13.74 6.93
CA ILE A 346 11.18 -12.89 5.99
C ILE A 346 11.67 -11.45 6.15
N HIS A 347 12.53 -11.02 5.22
CA HIS A 347 13.00 -9.65 5.19
C HIS A 347 11.94 -8.75 4.55
N SER A 348 11.19 -8.03 5.39
CA SER A 348 10.17 -7.07 4.97
C SER A 348 10.71 -5.64 5.16
N PRO A 349 10.94 -4.87 4.09
CA PRO A 349 11.65 -3.59 4.18
C PRO A 349 10.78 -2.49 4.79
N GLU A 350 11.34 -1.76 5.75
CA GLU A 350 10.79 -0.53 6.30
C GLU A 350 11.11 0.69 5.42
N TYR A 351 12.32 0.72 4.88
CA TYR A 351 12.82 1.80 4.03
C TYR A 351 13.05 1.35 2.59
N ALA A 352 13.05 2.30 1.64
CA ALA A 352 13.25 1.99 0.23
C ALA A 352 14.62 1.35 -0.05
N PHE A 353 15.66 1.76 0.67
CA PHE A 353 17.01 1.20 0.51
C PHE A 353 17.11 -0.27 0.95
N GLU A 354 16.19 -0.74 1.79
CA GLU A 354 16.15 -2.12 2.26
C GLU A 354 15.54 -3.08 1.23
N LYS A 355 15.02 -2.56 0.12
CA LYS A 355 14.58 -3.38 -1.02
C LYS A 355 15.76 -3.91 -1.84
N ASP A 356 16.93 -3.30 -1.74
CA ASP A 356 18.11 -3.71 -2.49
C ASP A 356 18.67 -5.01 -1.91
N ALA A 357 18.69 -6.06 -2.73
CA ALA A 357 19.12 -7.38 -2.31
C ALA A 357 20.58 -7.43 -1.83
N ALA A 358 21.46 -6.58 -2.36
CA ALA A 358 22.86 -6.54 -1.94
C ALA A 358 23.00 -5.95 -0.52
N ASN A 359 22.17 -4.97 -0.17
CA ASN A 359 22.13 -4.41 1.18
C ASN A 359 21.63 -5.44 2.19
N VAL A 360 20.56 -6.17 1.84
CA VAL A 360 20.02 -7.26 2.69
C VAL A 360 21.05 -8.37 2.86
N GLU A 361 21.75 -8.77 1.79
CA GLU A 361 22.80 -9.79 1.86
C GLU A 361 23.99 -9.36 2.72
N ALA A 362 24.38 -8.07 2.68
CA ALA A 362 25.40 -7.52 3.57
C ALA A 362 24.94 -7.58 5.03
N GLY A 363 23.74 -7.08 5.35
CA GLY A 363 23.19 -7.11 6.70
C GLY A 363 23.04 -8.54 7.25
N ALA A 364 22.52 -9.47 6.44
CA ALA A 364 22.40 -10.87 6.83
C ALA A 364 23.75 -11.49 7.19
N ARG A 365 24.82 -11.18 6.43
CA ARG A 365 26.18 -11.63 6.74
C ARG A 365 26.71 -11.02 8.03
N ASP A 366 26.51 -9.72 8.24
CA ASP A 366 26.98 -9.03 9.44
C ASP A 366 26.33 -9.57 10.72
N PHE A 367 25.07 -9.99 10.65
CA PHE A 367 24.36 -10.63 11.77
C PHE A 367 24.58 -12.14 11.90
N GLY A 368 25.37 -12.75 11.01
CA GLY A 368 25.62 -14.20 11.03
C GLY A 368 24.43 -15.06 10.62
N ILE A 369 23.46 -14.49 9.88
CA ILE A 369 22.30 -15.20 9.37
C ILE A 369 22.73 -16.16 8.26
N THR A 370 22.65 -17.46 8.54
CA THR A 370 22.93 -18.53 7.57
C THR A 370 21.69 -19.30 7.15
N TYR A 371 20.57 -19.12 7.86
CA TYR A 371 19.28 -19.69 7.50
C TYR A 371 18.69 -18.97 6.27
N PRO A 372 17.75 -19.61 5.54
CA PRO A 372 17.05 -19.02 4.40
C PRO A 372 16.45 -17.64 4.68
N VAL A 373 16.64 -16.71 3.74
CA VAL A 373 16.05 -15.36 3.81
C VAL A 373 15.21 -15.08 2.57
N ALA A 374 13.96 -14.65 2.77
CA ALA A 374 13.02 -14.32 1.71
C ALA A 374 12.81 -12.79 1.64
N LEU A 375 13.08 -12.17 0.48
CA LEU A 375 12.90 -10.73 0.29
C LEU A 375 11.44 -10.41 -0.06
N ASP A 376 10.69 -9.89 0.92
CA ASP A 376 9.28 -9.51 0.81
C ASP A 376 9.11 -8.02 0.45
N ASN A 377 9.71 -7.60 -0.66
CA ASN A 377 9.78 -6.19 -1.08
C ASN A 377 8.43 -5.52 -1.36
N ASN A 378 7.38 -6.33 -1.57
CA ASN A 378 6.01 -5.89 -1.81
C ASN A 378 5.09 -6.13 -0.60
N LEU A 379 5.63 -6.53 0.54
CA LEU A 379 4.89 -6.81 1.79
C LEU A 379 3.75 -7.82 1.58
N SER A 380 3.92 -8.74 0.63
CA SER A 380 2.90 -9.72 0.26
C SER A 380 2.80 -10.83 1.29
N THR A 381 3.94 -11.31 1.79
CA THR A 381 3.98 -12.31 2.88
C THR A 381 3.64 -11.64 4.21
N TRP A 382 4.19 -10.46 4.49
CA TRP A 382 3.83 -9.60 5.62
C TRP A 382 2.31 -9.43 5.76
N THR A 383 1.64 -9.04 4.67
CA THR A 383 0.18 -8.87 4.64
C THR A 383 -0.54 -10.21 4.81
N ASN A 384 -0.01 -11.30 4.24
CA ASN A 384 -0.64 -12.62 4.37
C ASN A 384 -0.61 -13.14 5.80
N TYR A 385 0.49 -12.94 6.51
CA TYR A 385 0.66 -13.31 7.91
C TYR A 385 -0.04 -12.35 8.87
N ARG A 386 -0.67 -11.30 8.34
CA ARG A 386 -1.31 -10.22 9.08
C ARG A 386 -0.37 -9.52 10.08
N ASN A 387 0.91 -9.44 9.73
CA ASN A 387 1.93 -8.86 10.59
C ASN A 387 1.80 -7.33 10.68
N ARG A 388 2.32 -6.75 11.77
CA ARG A 388 2.33 -5.31 12.04
C ARG A 388 3.66 -4.77 12.59
N TYR A 389 4.56 -5.66 13.04
CA TYR A 389 5.71 -5.26 13.83
C TYR A 389 7.00 -5.90 13.35
N TRP A 390 8.10 -5.22 13.68
CA TRP A 390 9.46 -5.73 13.57
C TRP A 390 10.09 -5.74 14.98
N PRO A 391 10.71 -6.85 15.42
CA PRO A 391 10.61 -8.19 14.84
C PRO A 391 9.22 -8.81 15.07
N ALA A 392 8.92 -9.90 14.36
CA ALA A 392 7.76 -10.74 14.65
C ALA A 392 8.06 -12.21 14.32
N HIS A 393 7.62 -13.11 15.19
CA HIS A 393 7.88 -14.54 15.08
C HIS A 393 6.57 -15.32 14.98
N TYR A 394 6.54 -16.30 14.07
CA TYR A 394 5.46 -17.28 13.97
C TYR A 394 6.07 -18.67 14.03
N LEU A 395 5.70 -19.44 15.05
CA LEU A 395 6.18 -20.80 15.25
C LEU A 395 5.16 -21.79 14.70
N ILE A 396 5.62 -22.72 13.89
CA ILE A 396 4.82 -23.68 13.14
C ILE A 396 5.26 -25.10 13.52
N ASP A 397 4.31 -25.97 13.83
CA ASP A 397 4.59 -27.39 14.12
C ASP A 397 4.83 -28.25 12.87
N ALA A 398 5.15 -29.53 13.09
CA ALA A 398 5.43 -30.51 12.04
C ALA A 398 4.23 -30.74 11.09
N GLU A 399 3.00 -30.53 11.57
CA GLU A 399 1.77 -30.60 10.79
C GLU A 399 1.53 -29.34 9.96
N GLY A 400 2.30 -28.28 10.20
CA GLY A 400 2.22 -26.99 9.53
C GLY A 400 1.15 -26.06 10.11
N THR A 401 0.78 -26.25 11.36
CA THR A 401 -0.13 -25.41 12.13
C THR A 401 0.66 -24.36 12.87
N VAL A 402 0.20 -23.10 12.87
CA VAL A 402 0.79 -22.05 13.71
C VAL A 402 0.39 -22.32 15.16
N ARG A 403 1.41 -22.37 16.04
CA ARG A 403 1.25 -22.72 17.45
C ARG A 403 1.65 -21.60 18.41
N HIS A 404 2.38 -20.60 17.93
CA HIS A 404 2.76 -19.43 18.71
C HIS A 404 3.01 -18.23 17.79
N ILE A 405 2.61 -17.04 18.25
CA ILE A 405 2.86 -15.76 17.58
C ILE A 405 3.45 -14.79 18.62
N SER A 406 4.59 -14.18 18.28
CA SER A 406 5.23 -13.18 19.14
C SER A 406 5.54 -11.92 18.34
N PHE A 407 4.92 -10.81 18.70
CA PHE A 407 5.17 -9.50 18.11
C PHE A 407 6.04 -8.64 19.02
N GLY A 408 7.02 -7.98 18.41
CA GLY A 408 7.98 -7.16 19.10
C GLY A 408 9.17 -7.95 19.65
N GLU A 409 10.08 -7.21 20.25
CA GLU A 409 11.32 -7.71 20.86
C GLU A 409 11.03 -8.38 22.22
N GLY A 410 11.82 -9.39 22.57
CA GLY A 410 11.71 -10.12 23.83
C GLY A 410 11.00 -11.48 23.71
N ASN A 411 10.55 -12.00 24.87
CA ASN A 411 9.90 -13.31 25.01
C ASN A 411 10.72 -14.50 24.48
N TYR A 412 12.06 -14.38 24.53
CA TYR A 412 12.98 -15.38 23.97
C TYR A 412 12.89 -16.72 24.70
N ALA A 413 12.88 -16.70 26.03
CA ALA A 413 12.85 -17.93 26.84
C ALA A 413 11.57 -18.76 26.62
N ALA A 414 10.40 -18.11 26.54
CA ALA A 414 9.15 -18.82 26.28
C ALA A 414 9.09 -19.35 24.85
N THR A 415 9.53 -18.55 23.87
CA THR A 415 9.60 -18.97 22.47
C THR A 415 10.55 -20.17 22.30
N GLU A 416 11.73 -20.15 22.92
CA GLU A 416 12.66 -21.28 22.89
C GLU A 416 12.09 -22.53 23.57
N LYS A 417 11.44 -22.37 24.72
CA LYS A 417 10.74 -23.48 25.40
C LYS A 417 9.74 -24.14 24.44
N MET A 418 8.94 -23.34 23.73
CA MET A 418 7.96 -23.84 22.77
C MET A 418 8.59 -24.48 21.52
N ILE A 419 9.72 -23.95 21.02
CA ILE A 419 10.51 -24.60 19.97
C ILE A 419 10.91 -26.01 20.41
N ARG A 420 11.45 -26.13 21.63
CA ARG A 420 11.90 -27.42 22.18
C ARG A 420 10.74 -28.39 22.39
N GLU A 421 9.60 -27.93 22.87
CA GLU A 421 8.38 -28.73 23.01
C GLU A 421 7.92 -29.27 21.64
N LEU A 422 7.83 -28.42 20.61
CA LEU A 422 7.42 -28.86 19.28
C LEU A 422 8.42 -29.81 18.62
N LEU A 423 9.72 -29.65 18.87
CA LEU A 423 10.73 -30.60 18.39
C LEU A 423 10.57 -31.98 19.04
N GLN A 424 10.26 -32.01 20.34
CA GLN A 424 9.99 -33.24 21.07
C GLN A 424 8.67 -33.90 20.63
N ASP A 425 7.65 -33.09 20.29
CA ASP A 425 6.38 -33.57 19.75
C ASP A 425 6.57 -34.18 18.34
N ALA A 426 7.41 -33.55 17.50
CA ALA A 426 7.72 -34.02 16.14
C ALA A 426 8.56 -35.31 16.15
N ASP A 427 9.55 -35.42 17.04
CA ASP A 427 10.34 -36.62 17.27
C ASP A 427 10.56 -36.87 18.78
N PRO A 428 9.75 -37.74 19.41
CA PRO A 428 9.89 -38.07 20.84
C PRO A 428 11.25 -38.66 21.23
N GLY A 429 12.05 -39.13 20.27
CA GLY A 429 13.39 -39.67 20.48
C GLY A 429 14.52 -38.64 20.35
N VAL A 430 14.23 -37.40 19.94
CA VAL A 430 15.23 -36.37 19.68
C VAL A 430 15.99 -35.99 20.96
N GLN A 431 17.31 -35.86 20.84
CA GLN A 431 18.15 -35.36 21.93
C GLN A 431 18.46 -33.89 21.68
N LEU A 432 17.83 -33.02 22.46
CA LEU A 432 18.05 -31.59 22.36
C LEU A 432 19.27 -31.17 23.21
N PRO A 433 20.09 -30.21 22.75
CA PRO A 433 21.11 -29.59 23.60
C PRO A 433 20.47 -28.83 24.78
N ALA A 434 21.31 -28.27 25.66
CA ALA A 434 20.82 -27.28 26.64
C ALA A 434 20.21 -26.06 25.92
N ALA A 435 19.34 -25.34 26.61
CA ALA A 435 18.80 -24.08 26.09
C ALA A 435 19.95 -23.09 25.80
N THR A 436 19.73 -22.23 24.82
CA THR A 436 20.71 -21.23 24.41
C THR A 436 20.95 -20.21 25.53
N ASP A 437 22.20 -19.78 25.67
CA ASP A 437 22.64 -18.84 26.70
C ASP A 437 22.96 -17.47 26.07
N VAL A 438 21.99 -16.91 25.35
CA VAL A 438 22.07 -15.56 24.79
C VAL A 438 21.45 -14.61 25.80
N ALA A 439 22.21 -13.61 26.23
CA ALA A 439 21.74 -12.61 27.18
C ALA A 439 20.57 -11.82 26.58
N ASP A 440 19.46 -11.74 27.30
CA ASP A 440 18.32 -10.91 26.94
C ASP A 440 18.65 -9.43 27.25
N THR A 441 18.84 -8.65 26.19
CA THR A 441 19.11 -7.20 26.27
C THR A 441 17.89 -6.36 25.93
N THR A 442 16.67 -6.92 25.99
CA THR A 442 15.44 -6.21 25.65
C THR A 442 15.20 -5.06 26.63
N PRO A 443 15.03 -3.81 26.17
CA PRO A 443 14.69 -2.71 27.05
C PRO A 443 13.29 -2.89 27.66
N GLU A 444 13.10 -2.51 28.92
CA GLU A 444 11.79 -2.54 29.55
C GLU A 444 10.78 -1.66 28.76
N LEU A 445 9.53 -2.11 28.60
CA LEU A 445 8.55 -1.40 27.80
C LEU A 445 8.31 0.03 28.33
N GLY A 446 8.51 1.02 27.47
CA GLY A 446 8.37 2.44 27.83
C GLY A 446 9.56 3.00 28.61
N SER A 447 10.61 2.22 28.86
CA SER A 447 11.85 2.68 29.50
C SER A 447 12.76 3.49 28.56
N THR A 448 12.48 3.45 27.26
CA THR A 448 13.20 4.19 26.22
C THR A 448 12.31 5.19 25.48
N THR A 449 12.93 6.19 24.84
CA THR A 449 12.28 7.04 23.84
C THR A 449 11.69 6.20 22.71
N PRO A 450 10.46 6.47 22.24
CA PRO A 450 9.92 5.80 21.06
C PRO A 450 10.78 6.08 19.81
N GLU A 451 10.78 5.17 18.85
CA GLU A 451 11.50 5.39 17.59
C GLU A 451 11.09 6.73 16.96
N THR A 452 12.11 7.54 16.68
CA THR A 452 11.93 8.92 16.24
C THR A 452 12.18 9.01 14.75
N PHE A 453 11.10 9.04 13.96
CA PHE A 453 11.17 9.14 12.50
C PHE A 453 11.29 10.60 12.06
N LEU A 454 12.27 10.91 11.22
CA LEU A 454 12.45 12.26 10.69
C LEU A 454 11.69 12.43 9.36
N GLY A 455 11.35 11.35 8.65
CA GLY A 455 10.50 11.44 7.46
C GLY A 455 9.08 11.94 7.77
N SER A 456 8.52 12.80 6.93
CA SER A 456 7.21 13.44 7.17
C SER A 456 6.03 12.47 7.28
N SER A 457 6.16 11.22 6.82
CA SER A 457 5.06 10.26 6.80
C SER A 457 4.87 9.52 8.13
N LYS A 458 5.92 9.46 8.95
CA LYS A 458 5.95 8.71 10.21
C LYS A 458 6.33 9.57 11.42
N ASP A 459 6.60 10.85 11.24
CA ASP A 459 6.87 11.77 12.34
C ASP A 459 5.74 11.73 13.38
N ARG A 460 6.14 11.62 14.66
CA ARG A 460 5.24 11.61 15.82
C ARG A 460 5.66 12.58 16.93
N ASN A 461 6.89 13.07 16.91
CA ASN A 461 7.51 13.75 18.04
C ASN A 461 8.42 14.92 17.61
N PHE A 462 8.16 15.54 16.47
CA PHE A 462 8.74 16.84 16.14
C PHE A 462 8.24 17.93 17.09
N ALA A 463 9.16 18.69 17.70
CA ALA A 463 8.87 19.74 18.68
C ALA A 463 9.27 21.15 18.20
N GLY A 464 9.57 21.33 16.90
CA GLY A 464 9.90 22.64 16.36
C GLY A 464 8.69 23.58 16.26
N PRO A 465 8.93 24.91 16.23
CA PRO A 465 7.86 25.90 16.06
C PRO A 465 7.28 25.95 14.64
N ASP A 466 8.03 25.42 13.67
CA ASP A 466 7.72 25.48 12.25
C ASP A 466 6.77 24.34 11.83
N ALA A 467 6.05 24.51 10.73
CA ALA A 467 5.21 23.45 10.19
C ALA A 467 6.06 22.32 9.60
N TYR A 468 5.89 21.09 10.10
CA TYR A 468 6.61 19.92 9.62
C TYR A 468 5.86 19.23 8.47
N SER A 469 6.37 19.33 7.25
CA SER A 469 5.76 18.70 6.07
C SER A 469 6.80 18.44 4.99
N ALA A 470 6.51 17.53 4.06
CA ALA A 470 7.43 17.20 2.97
C ALA A 470 7.72 18.41 2.07
N GLY A 471 9.00 18.62 1.75
CA GLY A 471 9.52 19.71 0.94
C GLY A 471 10.69 20.43 1.62
N GLN A 472 11.20 21.44 0.92
CA GLN A 472 12.28 22.28 1.42
C GLN A 472 11.73 23.32 2.41
N GLY A 473 12.40 23.45 3.55
CA GLY A 473 12.07 24.39 4.60
C GLY A 473 13.31 24.84 5.36
N THR A 474 13.18 25.97 6.06
CA THR A 474 14.17 26.40 7.05
C THR A 474 13.55 26.26 8.42
N PHE A 475 14.26 25.56 9.30
CA PHE A 475 13.78 25.26 10.65
C PHE A 475 14.62 26.00 11.67
N THR A 476 14.05 26.26 12.84
CA THR A 476 14.77 26.83 13.99
C THR A 476 14.52 26.00 15.24
N PHE A 477 15.55 25.80 16.05
CA PHE A 477 15.37 25.15 17.33
C PHE A 477 14.37 25.90 18.24
N PRO A 478 13.46 25.19 18.92
CA PRO A 478 12.61 25.81 19.93
C PRO A 478 13.46 26.24 21.14
N ALA A 479 13.00 27.29 21.85
CA ALA A 479 13.68 27.77 23.06
C ALA A 479 13.71 26.70 24.15
N ASP A 480 12.58 26.01 24.36
CA ASP A 480 12.43 24.86 25.24
C ASP A 480 11.94 23.66 24.43
N GLN A 481 12.55 22.50 24.61
CA GLN A 481 12.20 21.26 23.91
C GLN A 481 11.73 20.22 24.92
N ALA A 482 10.58 19.59 24.64
CA ALA A 482 10.02 18.54 25.51
C ALA A 482 10.92 17.28 25.50
N PRO A 483 10.88 16.43 26.54
CA PRO A 483 11.54 15.12 26.50
C PRO A 483 11.02 14.25 25.35
N ASP A 484 11.82 13.28 24.90
CA ASP A 484 11.44 12.31 23.86
C ASP A 484 11.03 12.95 22.52
N THR A 485 11.61 14.10 22.15
CA THR A 485 11.29 14.82 20.91
C THR A 485 12.52 15.21 20.13
N PHE A 486 12.35 15.51 18.83
CA PHE A 486 13.39 16.08 18.00
C PHE A 486 13.00 17.46 17.44
N ALA A 487 14.02 18.26 17.12
CA ALA A 487 13.87 19.52 16.41
C ALA A 487 14.97 19.66 15.35
N LEU A 488 14.70 20.45 14.32
CA LEU A 488 15.64 20.76 13.26
C LEU A 488 16.02 22.24 13.31
N ASP A 489 17.22 22.55 12.82
CA ASP A 489 17.69 23.92 12.62
C ASP A 489 18.51 24.01 11.32
N GLY A 490 18.35 25.11 10.59
CA GLY A 490 18.95 25.30 9.27
C GLY A 490 18.03 24.90 8.12
N GLY A 491 18.60 24.83 6.91
CA GLY A 491 17.86 24.45 5.70
C GLY A 491 17.76 22.94 5.55
N TRP A 492 16.55 22.41 5.40
CA TRP A 492 16.29 20.97 5.25
C TRP A 492 15.33 20.69 4.09
N ASP A 493 15.57 19.61 3.37
CA ASP A 493 14.61 18.98 2.48
C ASP A 493 14.01 17.77 3.21
N VAL A 494 12.77 17.92 3.64
CA VAL A 494 12.02 16.87 4.33
C VAL A 494 11.36 15.97 3.28
N GLN A 495 11.78 14.72 3.23
CA GLN A 495 11.15 13.71 2.38
C GLN A 495 10.16 12.87 3.19
N THR A 496 9.46 11.95 2.52
CA THR A 496 8.49 11.08 3.21
C THR A 496 9.14 10.11 4.19
N GLN A 497 10.38 9.67 3.93
CA GLN A 497 11.11 8.66 4.72
C GLN A 497 12.33 9.21 5.47
N PHE A 498 12.92 10.32 5.04
CA PHE A 498 14.15 10.87 5.61
C PHE A 498 14.17 12.40 5.50
N VAL A 499 15.18 13.02 6.12
CA VAL A 499 15.53 14.43 5.92
C VAL A 499 16.96 14.55 5.42
N THR A 500 17.24 15.58 4.63
CA THR A 500 18.61 15.90 4.18
C THR A 500 18.84 17.42 4.18
N PRO A 501 20.03 17.91 4.56
CA PRO A 501 20.30 19.35 4.56
C PRO A 501 20.26 19.97 3.16
N THR A 502 19.83 21.23 3.07
CA THR A 502 19.82 22.01 1.82
C THR A 502 20.86 23.12 1.86
N GLY A 503 22.01 22.88 1.20
CA GLY A 503 23.10 23.85 1.13
C GLY A 503 24.15 23.61 2.21
N ASP A 504 24.06 24.37 3.31
CA ASP A 504 24.97 24.27 4.46
C ASP A 504 24.60 23.07 5.36
N ASP A 505 25.45 22.79 6.36
CA ASP A 505 25.20 21.73 7.35
C ASP A 505 23.90 22.02 8.12
N GLY A 506 23.03 21.01 8.17
CA GLY A 506 21.78 21.06 8.93
C GLY A 506 22.01 20.55 10.34
N ARG A 507 21.28 21.10 11.32
CA ARG A 507 21.39 20.65 12.72
C ARG A 507 20.14 19.92 13.19
N VAL A 508 20.34 18.83 13.91
CA VAL A 508 19.27 18.03 14.54
C VAL A 508 19.49 18.04 16.04
N ARG A 509 18.47 18.37 16.83
CA ARG A 509 18.52 18.26 18.29
C ARG A 509 17.51 17.23 18.77
N LEU A 510 17.99 16.19 19.42
CA LEU A 510 17.21 15.10 19.98
C LEU A 510 17.30 15.14 21.50
N THR A 511 16.15 15.22 22.17
CA THR A 511 16.01 14.93 23.59
C THR A 511 15.59 13.48 23.73
N PHE A 512 16.34 12.70 24.51
CA PHE A 512 16.13 11.26 24.60
C PHE A 512 16.25 10.76 26.04
N ARG A 513 15.75 9.55 26.23
CA ARG A 513 15.87 8.71 27.42
C ARG A 513 16.16 7.30 26.95
N ALA A 514 17.40 6.85 27.09
CA ALA A 514 17.83 5.53 26.65
C ALA A 514 19.19 5.17 27.25
N SER A 515 19.55 3.89 27.17
CA SER A 515 20.90 3.41 27.46
C SER A 515 21.79 3.42 26.21
N GLU A 516 21.19 3.26 25.04
CA GLU A 516 21.84 3.30 23.72
C GLU A 516 21.05 4.22 22.78
N VAL A 517 21.77 5.00 21.95
CA VAL A 517 21.14 5.82 20.90
C VAL A 517 21.85 5.57 19.59
N ARG A 518 21.07 5.26 18.56
CA ARG A 518 21.56 5.02 17.21
C ARG A 518 20.80 5.84 16.18
N MET A 519 21.45 6.11 15.06
CA MET A 519 20.92 6.86 13.94
C MET A 519 20.92 6.00 12.69
N VAL A 520 19.76 5.89 12.03
CA VAL A 520 19.66 5.27 10.71
C VAL A 520 19.95 6.35 9.66
N ALA A 521 21.03 6.17 8.91
CA ALA A 521 21.48 7.15 7.92
C ALA A 521 21.98 6.50 6.62
N ALA A 522 21.93 7.28 5.54
CA ALA A 522 22.44 6.96 4.22
C ALA A 522 23.23 8.13 3.64
N GLY A 523 23.93 7.89 2.51
CA GLY A 523 24.70 8.89 1.80
C GLY A 523 26.18 8.87 2.16
N GLU A 524 26.87 9.96 1.89
CA GLU A 524 28.31 10.12 2.17
C GLU A 524 28.55 11.44 2.91
N GLY A 525 29.26 11.37 4.03
CA GLY A 525 29.64 12.55 4.81
C GLY A 525 30.00 12.22 6.26
N THR A 526 30.61 13.17 6.96
CA THR A 526 30.96 13.02 8.38
C THR A 526 29.98 13.82 9.23
N VAL A 527 29.13 13.12 9.99
CA VAL A 527 28.21 13.72 10.95
C VAL A 527 28.96 14.01 12.24
N THR A 528 28.84 15.23 12.78
CA THR A 528 29.39 15.54 14.10
C THR A 528 28.29 15.41 15.14
N ALA A 529 28.47 14.56 16.15
CA ALA A 529 27.53 14.40 17.25
C ALA A 529 28.07 15.09 18.50
N ASP A 530 27.28 15.96 19.11
CA ASP A 530 27.52 16.57 20.41
C ASP A 530 26.54 15.97 21.42
N VAL A 531 27.05 15.11 22.31
CA VAL A 531 26.26 14.44 23.35
C VAL A 531 26.60 15.11 24.68
N ASP A 532 25.65 15.88 25.22
CA ASP A 532 25.81 16.58 26.50
C ASP A 532 27.11 17.44 26.61
N GLY A 533 27.58 18.00 25.49
CA GLY A 533 28.79 18.82 25.40
C GLY A 533 30.05 18.06 24.94
N GLN A 534 29.97 16.74 24.76
CA GLN A 534 31.06 15.90 24.27
C GLN A 534 30.89 15.61 22.78
N LYS A 535 31.84 16.08 21.97
CA LYS A 535 31.81 15.92 20.52
C LYS A 535 32.49 14.62 20.05
N SER A 536 31.84 13.92 19.13
CA SER A 536 32.36 12.80 18.36
C SER A 536 31.99 12.96 16.88
N THR A 537 32.64 12.17 16.01
CA THR A 537 32.41 12.19 14.56
C THR A 537 32.01 10.80 14.08
N ILE A 538 31.03 10.73 13.19
CA ILE A 538 30.49 9.50 12.63
C ILE A 538 30.60 9.60 11.11
N ASP A 539 31.44 8.74 10.52
CA ASP A 539 31.58 8.66 9.07
C ASP A 539 30.43 7.84 8.47
N VAL A 540 29.53 8.53 7.77
CA VAL A 540 28.41 7.94 7.04
C VAL A 540 28.88 7.66 5.62
N GLY A 541 28.71 6.41 5.19
CA GLY A 541 29.12 5.96 3.86
C GLY A 541 28.72 4.51 3.58
N GLY A 542 28.73 4.13 2.31
CA GLY A 542 28.42 2.76 1.87
C GLY A 542 26.94 2.41 1.98
N THR A 543 26.65 1.16 2.36
CA THR A 543 25.26 0.68 2.54
C THR A 543 24.58 1.42 3.68
N PRO A 544 23.37 1.98 3.48
CA PRO A 544 22.59 2.61 4.54
C PRO A 544 22.40 1.66 5.72
N ARG A 545 22.64 2.13 6.94
CA ARG A 545 22.63 1.29 8.16
C ARG A 545 22.40 2.12 9.42
N SER A 546 22.32 1.43 10.56
CA SER A 546 22.24 2.02 11.89
C SER A 546 23.63 2.30 12.47
N TYR A 547 23.90 3.56 12.81
CA TYR A 547 25.16 4.05 13.38
C TYR A 547 25.00 4.36 14.87
N ALA A 548 25.90 3.86 15.72
CA ALA A 548 25.90 4.19 17.14
C ALA A 548 26.28 5.65 17.36
N ILE A 549 25.50 6.37 18.19
CA ILE A 549 25.83 7.71 18.68
C ILE A 549 26.23 7.62 20.16
N VAL A 550 25.42 6.91 20.94
CA VAL A 550 25.65 6.60 22.35
C VAL A 550 25.70 5.09 22.46
N GLU A 551 26.86 4.57 22.85
CA GLU A 551 27.06 3.15 23.13
C GLU A 551 26.29 2.72 24.39
N ALA A 552 25.86 1.46 24.44
CA ALA A 552 25.06 0.92 25.54
C ALA A 552 25.73 1.10 26.91
N GLY A 553 24.96 1.58 27.89
CA GLY A 553 25.43 1.85 29.26
C GLY A 553 24.28 1.97 30.27
N ASP A 554 24.40 2.88 31.23
CA ASP A 554 23.30 3.19 32.14
C ASP A 554 22.24 4.06 31.42
N ALA A 555 20.97 3.71 31.57
CA ALA A 555 19.88 4.50 31.01
C ALA A 555 19.92 5.93 31.54
N LYS A 556 19.94 6.91 30.63
CA LYS A 556 20.02 8.33 30.97
C LYS A 556 19.08 9.16 30.12
N GLU A 557 18.66 10.29 30.68
CA GLU A 557 18.09 11.39 29.90
C GLU A 557 19.23 12.29 29.41
N GLY A 558 19.18 12.72 28.16
CA GLY A 558 20.23 13.53 27.58
C GLY A 558 19.80 14.30 26.34
N VAL A 559 20.71 15.14 25.84
CA VAL A 559 20.52 15.89 24.61
C VAL A 559 21.64 15.59 23.63
N ILE A 560 21.25 15.16 22.43
CA ILE A 560 22.15 15.00 21.29
C ILE A 560 21.90 16.15 20.32
N THR A 561 22.96 16.84 19.92
CA THR A 561 22.92 17.77 18.78
C THR A 561 23.82 17.22 17.68
N LEU A 562 23.27 17.00 16.50
CA LEU A 562 24.01 16.56 15.32
C LEU A 562 24.20 17.71 14.35
N ASP A 563 25.42 17.91 13.88
CA ASP A 563 25.72 18.67 12.67
C ASP A 563 25.82 17.67 11.51
N VAL A 564 24.85 17.72 10.60
CA VAL A 564 24.68 16.79 9.48
C VAL A 564 25.09 17.51 8.19
N PRO A 565 26.08 17.00 7.44
CA PRO A 565 26.53 17.66 6.22
C PRO A 565 25.57 17.39 5.05
N ALA A 566 25.63 18.28 4.05
CA ALA A 566 24.95 18.04 2.78
C ALA A 566 25.42 16.71 2.15
N GLY A 567 24.45 15.90 1.70
CA GLY A 567 24.72 14.57 1.14
C GLY A 567 24.41 13.41 2.10
N VAL A 568 24.23 13.68 3.39
CA VAL A 568 23.73 12.70 4.36
C VAL A 568 22.21 12.78 4.44
N GLN A 569 21.57 11.60 4.49
CA GLN A 569 20.15 11.42 4.66
C GLN A 569 19.91 10.74 6.02
N VAL A 570 19.08 11.35 6.88
CA VAL A 570 18.78 10.82 8.22
C VAL A 570 17.33 10.34 8.23
N TYR A 571 17.11 9.07 8.60
CA TYR A 571 15.81 8.41 8.55
C TYR A 571 15.12 8.41 9.91
N SER A 572 15.76 7.82 10.92
CA SER A 572 15.24 7.72 12.27
C SER A 572 16.35 7.68 13.33
N PHE A 573 15.96 7.93 14.58
CA PHE A 573 16.71 7.55 15.76
C PHE A 573 16.03 6.38 16.45
N THR A 574 16.85 5.39 16.83
CA THR A 574 16.42 4.17 17.48
C THR A 574 17.17 4.00 18.80
N PHE A 575 16.54 3.32 19.76
CA PHE A 575 16.99 3.33 21.16
C PHE A 575 17.14 1.91 21.71
N GLY A 576 17.99 1.78 22.72
CA GLY A 576 18.22 0.56 23.49
C GLY A 576 18.39 0.85 24.97
#